data_AF-A0A2D9QZS2-F1
#
_entry.id   AF-A0A2D9QZS2-F1
#
_cell.length_a   1.000
_cell.length_b   1.000
_cell.length_c   1.000
_cell.angle_alpha   90.00
_cell.angle_beta   90.00
_cell.angle_gamma   90.00
#
_symmetry.space_group_name_H-M   'P 1'
#
loop_
_entity.id
_entity.type
_entity.pdbx_description
1 polymer ?
#
loop_
_entity_poly.entity_id
_entity_poly.type
_entity_poly.pdbx_seq_one_letter_code
_entity_poly.pdbx_strand_id
1 'polypeptide(L)'
;MYKPPILIFSLIVLMSGCSLFGSDNDVRKPIGDGLSPKALYELAEDKIDAGSIDQAIEQFEVIISAYPSSKYALQARLDIAYNLFKRKKHNRAILQLDDFIERYPDLESTPYAYYLRGVIAEDKSSSILDDIITES
;
A
#
# COMPACT_ATOMS: atom_id res chain seq x y z
N MET A 1 -24.11 -38.40 -46.12
CA MET A 1 -25.06 -37.39 -45.62
C MET A 1 -24.46 -36.78 -44.36
N TYR A 2 -23.75 -35.68 -44.56
CA TYR A 2 -22.71 -35.13 -43.68
C TYR A 2 -23.37 -34.27 -42.59
N LYS A 3 -23.25 -34.67 -41.33
CA LYS A 3 -23.66 -33.86 -40.18
C LYS A 3 -22.43 -33.07 -39.70
N PRO A 4 -22.56 -31.76 -39.51
CA PRO A 4 -21.40 -30.86 -39.48
C PRO A 4 -20.67 -30.97 -38.12
N PRO A 5 -19.34 -30.80 -38.07
CA PRO A 5 -18.57 -30.84 -36.82
C PRO A 5 -18.66 -29.48 -36.12
N ILE A 6 -19.86 -29.02 -35.81
CA ILE A 6 -20.09 -27.71 -35.17
C ILE A 6 -19.65 -27.72 -33.69
N LEU A 7 -19.63 -28.90 -33.06
CA LEU A 7 -19.28 -29.04 -31.65
C LEU A 7 -17.76 -29.03 -31.37
N ILE A 8 -16.91 -29.27 -32.37
CA ILE A 8 -15.44 -29.31 -32.17
C ILE A 8 -14.81 -27.93 -32.39
N PHE A 9 -15.44 -27.07 -33.20
CA PHE A 9 -14.91 -25.74 -33.51
C PHE A 9 -15.03 -24.74 -32.34
N SER A 10 -15.94 -24.99 -31.38
CA SER A 10 -16.15 -24.12 -30.22
C SER A 10 -15.08 -24.24 -29.13
N LEU A 11 -14.28 -25.31 -29.11
CA LEU A 11 -13.33 -25.55 -28.03
C LEU A 11 -11.94 -24.91 -28.29
N ILE A 12 -11.63 -24.61 -29.55
CA ILE A 12 -10.32 -24.04 -29.93
C ILE A 12 -10.27 -22.51 -29.69
N VAL A 13 -11.43 -21.84 -29.67
CA VAL A 13 -11.53 -20.38 -29.48
C VAL A 13 -11.25 -19.96 -28.03
N LEU A 14 -11.35 -20.87 -27.06
CA LEU A 14 -11.08 -20.58 -25.65
C LEU A 14 -9.58 -20.61 -25.26
N MET A 15 -8.69 -21.02 -26.18
CA MET A 15 -7.22 -21.03 -25.98
C MET A 15 -6.51 -19.93 -26.77
N SER A 16 -7.21 -18.86 -27.14
CA SER A 16 -6.62 -17.60 -27.60
C SER A 16 -6.97 -16.47 -26.62
N GLY A 17 -6.76 -16.74 -25.33
CA GLY A 17 -6.77 -15.73 -24.29
C GLY A 17 -5.43 -15.00 -24.22
N CYS A 18 -5.35 -13.86 -24.91
CA CYS A 18 -4.47 -12.70 -24.71
C CYS A 18 -3.12 -12.89 -23.97
N SER A 19 -2.04 -13.13 -24.71
CA SER A 19 -0.67 -12.71 -24.34
C SER A 19 -0.13 -11.55 -25.19
N LEU A 20 -0.99 -10.86 -25.94
CA LEU A 20 -0.61 -9.87 -26.96
C LEU A 20 -0.71 -8.40 -26.51
N PHE A 21 -0.64 -8.10 -25.21
CA PHE A 21 -0.53 -6.71 -24.76
C PHE A 21 0.29 -6.61 -23.47
N GLY A 22 1.45 -5.96 -23.58
CA GLY A 22 2.37 -5.74 -22.46
C GLY A 22 3.81 -6.08 -22.77
N SER A 23 4.33 -5.65 -23.94
CA SER A 23 5.74 -5.34 -24.05
C SER A 23 5.95 -4.08 -23.21
N ASP A 24 6.58 -4.22 -22.05
CA ASP A 24 7.50 -3.19 -21.63
C ASP A 24 8.76 -3.87 -21.11
N ASN A 25 9.89 -3.41 -21.63
CA ASN A 25 11.19 -3.93 -21.31
C ASN A 25 11.53 -3.39 -19.93
N ASP A 26 11.13 -4.12 -18.88
CA ASP A 26 11.55 -3.85 -17.51
C ASP A 26 13.04 -4.20 -17.41
N VAL A 27 13.86 -3.28 -17.93
CA VAL A 27 15.24 -3.09 -17.49
C VAL A 27 15.09 -2.83 -16.00
N ARG A 28 15.18 -3.90 -15.20
CA ARG A 28 15.10 -3.89 -13.74
C ARG A 28 15.80 -2.66 -13.22
N LYS A 29 15.05 -1.56 -13.01
CA LYS A 29 15.63 -0.36 -12.43
C LYS A 29 16.08 -0.76 -11.04
N PRO A 30 17.30 -0.40 -10.61
CA PRO A 30 17.70 -0.66 -9.25
C PRO A 30 16.64 -0.07 -8.33
N ILE A 31 16.13 -0.89 -7.39
CA ILE A 31 15.07 -0.46 -6.46
C ILE A 31 15.57 0.81 -5.75
N GLY A 32 14.82 1.91 -5.88
CA GLY A 32 15.21 3.22 -5.33
C GLY A 32 16.12 4.08 -6.22
N ASP A 33 16.25 3.79 -7.52
CA ASP A 33 17.02 4.57 -8.51
C ASP A 33 18.50 4.82 -8.11
N GLY A 34 19.04 4.03 -7.19
CA GLY A 34 20.39 4.21 -6.63
C GLY A 34 20.52 5.33 -5.58
N LEU A 35 19.40 5.91 -5.14
CA LEU A 35 19.35 6.96 -4.12
C LEU A 35 19.56 6.37 -2.71
N SER A 36 20.15 7.17 -1.82
CA SER A 36 20.26 6.78 -0.42
C SER A 36 18.88 6.67 0.26
N PRO A 37 18.72 5.85 1.32
CA PRO A 37 17.45 5.75 2.05
C PRO A 37 16.93 7.11 2.55
N LYS A 38 17.85 8.01 2.94
CA LYS A 38 17.52 9.37 3.37
C LYS A 38 16.93 10.20 2.23
N ALA A 39 17.58 10.17 1.06
CA ALA A 39 17.15 10.93 -0.10
C ALA A 39 15.78 10.47 -0.62
N LEU A 40 15.52 9.15 -0.61
CA LEU A 40 14.20 8.62 -0.93
C LEU A 40 13.14 9.07 0.09
N TYR A 41 13.50 9.10 1.37
CA TYR A 41 12.59 9.54 2.42
C TYR A 41 12.25 11.03 2.29
N GLU A 42 13.24 11.88 2.03
CA GLU A 42 13.03 13.32 1.74
C GLU A 42 12.14 13.51 0.51
N LEU A 43 12.33 12.72 -0.55
CA LEU A 43 11.47 12.75 -1.73
C LEU A 43 10.01 12.36 -1.39
N ALA A 44 9.81 11.39 -0.51
CA ALA A 44 8.49 11.01 -0.06
C ALA A 44 7.83 12.12 0.77
N GLU A 45 8.59 12.82 1.62
CA GLU A 45 8.11 13.98 2.39
C GLU A 45 7.72 15.15 1.46
N ASP A 46 8.54 15.47 0.45
CA ASP A 46 8.20 16.47 -0.56
C ASP A 46 6.86 16.16 -1.27
N LYS A 47 6.58 14.87 -1.49
CA LYS A 47 5.31 14.42 -2.07
C LYS A 47 4.14 14.59 -1.11
N ILE A 48 4.34 14.40 0.19
CA ILE A 48 3.33 14.70 1.22
C ILE A 48 3.02 16.19 1.24
N ASP A 49 4.05 17.03 1.24
CA ASP A 49 3.91 18.49 1.28
C ASP A 49 3.23 19.03 0.02
N ALA A 50 3.46 18.39 -1.13
CA ALA A 50 2.73 18.67 -2.37
C ALA A 50 1.28 18.13 -2.38
N GLY A 51 0.80 17.52 -1.30
CA GLY A 51 -0.53 16.89 -1.19
C GLY A 51 -0.68 15.58 -1.98
N SER A 52 0.39 15.09 -2.60
CA SER A 52 0.42 13.88 -3.42
C SER A 52 0.63 12.62 -2.57
N ILE A 53 -0.28 12.39 -1.61
CA ILE A 53 -0.11 11.37 -0.56
C ILE A 53 0.03 9.95 -1.13
N ASP A 54 -0.69 9.60 -2.20
CA ASP A 54 -0.56 8.26 -2.80
C ASP A 54 0.84 8.02 -3.36
N GLN A 55 1.42 9.02 -4.04
CA GLN A 55 2.79 8.94 -4.55
C GLN A 55 3.82 8.86 -3.42
N ALA A 56 3.57 9.57 -2.31
CA ALA A 56 4.44 9.47 -1.14
C ALA A 56 4.44 8.06 -0.53
N ILE A 57 3.26 7.43 -0.43
CA ILE A 57 3.13 6.05 0.06
C ILE A 57 3.91 5.08 -0.85
N GLU A 58 3.80 5.24 -2.18
CA GLU A 58 4.58 4.43 -3.13
C GLU A 58 6.10 4.60 -2.89
N GLN A 59 6.57 5.82 -2.65
CA GLN A 59 7.99 6.05 -2.33
C GLN A 59 8.41 5.43 -0.99
N PHE A 60 7.56 5.50 0.03
CA PHE A 60 7.81 4.82 1.30
C PHE A 60 7.89 3.30 1.12
N GLU A 61 7.05 2.69 0.28
CA GLU A 61 7.11 1.26 -0.06
C GLU A 61 8.41 0.90 -0.81
N VAL A 62 8.90 1.79 -1.67
CA VAL A 62 10.22 1.64 -2.31
C VAL A 62 11.34 1.62 -1.27
N ILE A 63 11.30 2.50 -0.25
CA ILE A 63 12.31 2.50 0.84
C ILE A 63 12.25 1.19 1.62
N ILE A 64 11.05 0.69 1.93
CA ILE A 64 10.87 -0.54 2.70
C ILE A 64 11.41 -1.75 1.93
N SER A 65 11.22 -1.80 0.61
CA SER A 65 11.70 -2.89 -0.23
C SER A 65 13.21 -2.81 -0.52
N ALA A 66 13.74 -1.62 -0.80
CA ALA A 66 15.16 -1.41 -1.09
C ALA A 66 16.04 -1.53 0.18
N TYR A 67 15.55 -1.00 1.30
CA TYR A 67 16.32 -0.79 2.52
C TYR A 67 15.59 -1.24 3.80
N PRO A 68 15.16 -2.52 3.90
CA PRO A 68 14.24 -2.99 4.94
C PRO A 68 14.77 -2.86 6.37
N SER A 69 16.10 -2.85 6.56
CA SER A 69 16.75 -2.71 7.88
C SER A 69 17.15 -1.26 8.21
N SER A 70 16.86 -0.31 7.33
CA SER A 70 17.21 1.09 7.57
C SER A 70 16.24 1.74 8.57
N LYS A 71 16.73 2.72 9.34
CA LYS A 71 15.87 3.54 10.20
C LYS A 71 14.74 4.23 9.42
N TYR A 72 14.99 4.56 8.14
CA TYR A 72 14.01 5.19 7.26
C TYR A 72 12.91 4.23 6.84
N ALA A 73 13.19 2.93 6.70
CA ALA A 73 12.14 1.94 6.43
C ALA A 73 11.22 1.75 7.64
N LEU A 74 11.77 1.76 8.86
CA LEU A 74 10.96 1.72 10.09
C LEU A 74 10.06 2.95 10.19
N GLN A 75 10.62 4.14 9.98
CA GLN A 75 9.89 5.40 9.98
C GLN A 75 8.82 5.43 8.87
N ALA A 76 9.18 5.06 7.64
CA ALA A 76 8.27 4.97 6.50
C ALA A 76 7.04 4.10 6.76
N ARG A 77 7.18 2.97 7.47
CA ARG A 77 6.03 2.12 7.84
C ARG A 77 5.01 2.86 8.72
N LEU A 78 5.50 3.62 9.70
CA LEU A 78 4.65 4.44 10.57
C LEU A 78 4.02 5.60 9.80
N ASP A 79 4.77 6.23 8.90
CA ASP A 79 4.27 7.34 8.09
C ASP A 79 3.23 6.90 7.07
N ILE A 80 3.35 5.70 6.48
CA ILE A 80 2.30 5.10 5.66
C ILE A 80 1.00 4.99 6.48
N ALA A 81 1.07 4.42 7.69
CA ALA A 81 -0.11 4.29 8.55
C ALA A 81 -0.72 5.65 8.90
N TYR A 82 0.10 6.62 9.29
CA TYR A 82 -0.34 7.97 9.62
C TYR A 82 -1.00 8.70 8.44
N ASN A 83 -0.41 8.59 7.25
CA ASN A 83 -0.97 9.20 6.04
C ASN A 83 -2.25 8.50 5.57
N LEU A 84 -2.35 7.19 5.72
CA LEU A 84 -3.61 6.46 5.51
C LEU A 84 -4.70 6.95 6.47
N PHE A 85 -4.36 7.19 7.73
CA PHE A 85 -5.28 7.78 8.71
C PHE A 85 -5.73 9.18 8.30
N LYS A 86 -4.81 10.08 7.91
CA LYS A 86 -5.14 11.41 7.38
C LYS A 86 -6.12 11.36 6.21
N ARG A 87 -6.07 10.29 5.41
CA ARG A 87 -6.99 10.04 4.29
C ARG A 87 -8.26 9.30 4.69
N LYS A 88 -8.57 9.17 5.98
CA LYS A 88 -9.74 8.45 6.52
C LYS A 88 -9.80 6.98 6.07
N LYS A 89 -8.65 6.37 5.76
CA LYS A 89 -8.52 4.94 5.43
C LYS A 89 -8.20 4.15 6.70
N HIS A 90 -9.02 4.27 7.75
CA HIS A 90 -8.74 3.75 9.10
C HIS A 90 -8.40 2.25 9.11
N ASN A 91 -9.15 1.43 8.38
CA ASN A 91 -8.93 -0.02 8.34
C ASN A 91 -7.52 -0.35 7.81
N ARG A 92 -7.09 0.32 6.73
CA ARG A 92 -5.77 0.10 6.15
C ARG A 92 -4.67 0.61 7.10
N ALA A 93 -4.90 1.75 7.75
CA ALA A 93 -3.95 2.30 8.71
C ALA A 93 -3.74 1.35 9.92
N ILE A 94 -4.83 0.82 10.49
CA ILE A 94 -4.77 -0.15 11.60
C ILE A 94 -4.01 -1.41 11.17
N LEU A 95 -4.28 -1.95 9.98
CA LEU A 95 -3.56 -3.13 9.47
C LEU A 95 -2.05 -2.90 9.35
N GLN A 96 -1.62 -1.71 8.91
CA GLN A 96 -0.20 -1.36 8.83
C GLN A 96 0.44 -1.26 10.23
N LEU A 97 -0.29 -0.74 11.21
CA LEU A 97 0.19 -0.64 12.59
C LEU A 97 0.25 -2.00 13.28
N ASP A 98 -0.73 -2.87 13.03
CA ASP A 98 -0.73 -4.24 13.53
C ASP A 98 0.49 -5.02 12.99
N ASP A 99 0.78 -4.95 11.68
CA ASP A 99 1.98 -5.55 11.08
C ASP A 99 3.28 -4.97 11.69
N PHE A 100 3.32 -3.65 11.94
CA PHE A 100 4.47 -3.01 12.57
C PHE A 100 4.70 -3.53 13.99
N ILE A 101 3.64 -3.58 14.80
CA ILE A 101 3.67 -4.02 16.20
C ILE A 101 4.08 -5.50 16.28
N GLU A 102 3.53 -6.35 15.42
CA GLU A 102 3.86 -7.77 15.38
C GLU A 102 5.31 -8.01 14.96
N ARG A 103 5.79 -7.30 13.94
CA ARG A 103 7.16 -7.46 13.43
C ARG A 103 8.21 -6.84 14.36
N TYR A 104 7.86 -5.79 15.09
CA TYR A 104 8.79 -5.01 15.89
C TYR A 104 8.27 -4.74 17.31
N PRO A 105 8.12 -5.75 18.18
CA PRO A 105 7.54 -5.55 19.51
C PRO A 105 8.42 -4.72 20.47
N ASP A 106 9.75 -4.78 20.32
CA ASP A 106 10.71 -4.21 21.28
C ASP A 106 11.38 -2.91 20.82
N LEU A 107 10.88 -2.25 19.77
CA LEU A 107 11.44 -0.97 19.32
C LEU A 107 10.94 0.20 20.15
N GLU A 108 11.77 1.23 20.25
CA GLU A 108 11.42 2.51 20.90
C GLU A 108 10.19 3.18 20.27
N SER A 109 9.94 2.94 18.98
CA SER A 109 8.79 3.49 18.25
C SER A 109 7.50 2.64 18.37
N THR A 110 7.56 1.45 18.95
CA THR A 110 6.40 0.55 19.09
C THR A 110 5.30 1.12 19.99
N PRO A 111 5.60 1.77 21.14
CA PRO A 111 4.59 2.47 21.92
C PRO A 111 3.84 3.54 21.12
N TYR A 112 4.52 4.25 20.21
CA TYR A 112 3.87 5.21 19.31
C TYR A 112 2.92 4.52 18.32
N ALA A 113 3.28 3.35 17.80
CA ALA A 113 2.39 2.56 16.94
C ALA A 113 1.09 2.16 17.67
N TYR A 114 1.19 1.70 18.93
CA TYR A 114 0.03 1.41 19.77
C TYR A 114 -0.84 2.64 20.02
N TYR A 115 -0.22 3.77 20.34
CA TYR A 115 -0.91 5.04 20.54
C TYR A 115 -1.70 5.45 19.29
N LEU A 116 -1.04 5.49 18.13
CA LEU A 116 -1.67 5.88 16.88
C LEU A 116 -2.81 4.94 16.50
N ARG A 117 -2.65 3.63 16.73
CA ARG A 117 -3.70 2.63 16.51
C ARG A 117 -4.94 2.89 17.36
N GLY A 118 -4.76 3.30 18.62
CA GLY A 118 -5.84 3.70 19.52
C GLY A 118 -6.59 4.93 19.02
N VAL A 119 -5.85 5.99 18.65
CA VAL A 119 -6.42 7.23 18.09
C VAL A 119 -7.24 6.94 16.83
N ILE A 120 -6.74 6.09 15.93
CA ILE A 120 -7.44 5.72 14.70
C ILE A 120 -8.71 4.93 15.02
N ALA A 121 -8.66 4.01 15.99
CA ALA A 121 -9.82 3.22 16.39
C ALA A 121 -10.92 4.09 17.01
N GLU A 122 -10.55 5.10 17.79
CA GLU A 122 -11.47 6.09 18.35
C GLU A 122 -12.13 6.93 17.26
N ASP A 123 -11.35 7.55 16.36
CA ASP A 123 -11.88 8.37 15.25
C ASP A 123 -12.82 7.54 14.34
N LYS A 124 -12.45 6.28 14.06
CA LYS A 124 -13.30 5.36 13.32
C LYS A 124 -14.61 5.08 14.05
N SER A 125 -14.56 4.84 15.36
CA SER A 125 -15.76 4.57 16.16
C SER A 125 -16.69 5.78 16.19
N SER A 126 -16.14 6.99 16.39
CA SER A 126 -16.93 8.23 16.37
C SER A 126 -17.63 8.42 15.03
N SER A 127 -16.90 8.25 13.93
CA SER A 127 -17.45 8.41 12.57
C SER A 127 -18.65 7.48 12.32
N ILE A 128 -18.59 6.22 12.79
CA ILE A 128 -19.68 5.26 12.62
C ILE A 128 -20.93 5.68 13.41
N LEU A 129 -20.74 6.21 14.63
CA LEU A 129 -21.86 6.67 15.46
C LEU A 129 -22.55 7.89 14.85
N ASP A 130 -21.77 8.85 14.34
CA ASP A 130 -22.30 10.05 13.69
C ASP A 130 -23.15 9.70 12.45
N ASP A 131 -22.68 8.74 11.63
CA ASP A 131 -23.43 8.24 10.48
C ASP A 131 -24.77 7.62 10.91
N ILE A 132 -24.79 6.79 11.96
CA ILE A 132 -26.02 6.14 12.46
C ILE A 132 -27.02 7.15 13.01
N ILE A 133 -26.56 8.16 13.73
CA ILE A 133 -27.43 9.17 14.37
C ILE A 133 -27.95 10.17 13.34
N THR A 134 -27.16 10.51 12.33
CA THR A 134 -27.56 11.48 11.30
C THR A 134 -28.55 10.89 10.28
N GLU A 135 -28.53 9.57 10.07
CA GLU A 135 -29.45 8.85 9.17
C GLU A 135 -30.79 8.43 9.83
N SER A 136 -31.01 8.70 11.12
CA SER A 136 -32.25 8.43 11.86
C SER A 136 -33.14 9.66 12.04
#